data_AF-A0A6P2KQ49-F1
#
_entry.id   AF-A0A6P2KQ49-F1
#
_cell.length_a   1.000
_cell.length_b   1.000
_cell.length_c   1.000
_cell.angle_alpha   90.00
_cell.angle_beta   90.00
_cell.angle_gamma   90.00
#
_symmetry.space_group_name_H-M   'P 1'
#
loop_
_entity.id
_entity.type
_entity.pdbx_description
1 polymer ?
#
loop_
_entity_poly.entity_id
_entity_poly.type
_entity_poly.pdbx_seq_one_letter_code
_entity_poly.pdbx_strand_id
1 'polypeptide(L)'
;MPIAVIYRIIFAALALFASSVHAEGLPASTVRSSAETSDLPRDEKLPLFDPHRKSFTCVHQDQHVPPIDPQAELWFQQALALDNPDVYYEQRDYPKIYQLYVQAADRGHWKAMLNLAPLIRSNYPGVPRHDPEAAIGWVEKAMQLGVPDAYDMMGTYHQSGLVKGGDATRAYAFFQRAADMGSPSAQTFLGFKMSGSYDSPDGEFRGNAAIGMEMLQCALAQGDGDAAYDLGGLV
;
A
#
# COMPACT_ATOMS: atom_id res chain seq x y z
N MET A 1 46.26 -16.23 -67.10
CA MET A 1 45.69 -17.20 -68.05
C MET A 1 44.34 -17.65 -67.49
N PRO A 2 43.23 -17.77 -68.26
CA PRO A 2 42.89 -17.02 -69.48
C PRO A 2 41.37 -16.65 -69.59
N ILE A 3 41.02 -15.79 -70.58
CA ILE A 3 39.77 -15.76 -71.40
C ILE A 3 38.45 -15.31 -70.74
N ALA A 4 37.51 -14.57 -71.34
CA ALA A 4 37.39 -13.69 -72.51
C ALA A 4 35.96 -13.08 -72.45
N VAL A 5 35.81 -11.76 -72.62
CA VAL A 5 35.16 -11.10 -73.77
C VAL A 5 33.81 -11.67 -74.19
N ILE A 6 32.70 -10.93 -73.95
CA ILE A 6 31.68 -10.65 -74.98
C ILE A 6 31.18 -9.20 -74.79
N TYR A 7 31.38 -8.42 -75.86
CA TYR A 7 30.82 -7.09 -76.11
C TYR A 7 29.32 -7.18 -76.44
N ARG A 8 28.51 -6.21 -76.00
CA ARG A 8 27.69 -5.40 -76.93
C ARG A 8 27.10 -4.16 -76.27
N ILE A 9 27.41 -3.04 -76.91
CA ILE A 9 26.97 -1.67 -76.67
C ILE A 9 25.58 -1.49 -77.29
N ILE A 10 24.64 -0.90 -76.54
CA ILE A 10 23.56 -0.09 -77.13
C ILE A 10 23.44 1.19 -76.29
N PHE A 11 23.75 2.31 -76.93
CA PHE A 11 23.48 3.66 -76.48
C PHE A 11 21.99 3.97 -76.68
N ALA A 12 21.32 4.49 -75.65
CA ALA A 12 20.15 5.34 -75.80
C ALA A 12 20.11 6.33 -74.63
N ALA A 13 20.34 7.60 -74.96
CA ALA A 13 20.18 8.73 -74.06
C ALA A 13 18.69 9.06 -73.88
N LEU A 14 18.25 9.44 -72.68
CA LEU A 14 17.40 10.62 -72.49
C LEU A 14 17.16 10.95 -71.00
N ALA A 15 17.15 12.26 -70.73
CA ALA A 15 16.37 12.99 -69.73
C ALA A 15 16.74 12.89 -68.24
N LEU A 16 17.55 13.89 -67.84
CA LEU A 16 17.47 14.69 -66.62
C LEU A 16 16.13 14.63 -65.87
N PHE A 17 16.18 14.24 -64.59
CA PHE A 17 15.45 14.90 -63.49
C PHE A 17 16.27 14.76 -62.22
N ALA A 18 16.92 15.85 -61.82
CA ALA A 18 17.50 16.01 -60.49
C ALA A 18 16.38 16.47 -59.55
N SER A 19 15.97 15.60 -58.63
CA SER A 19 15.10 15.97 -57.52
C SER A 19 15.92 15.97 -56.24
N SER A 20 16.16 17.17 -55.73
CA SER A 20 16.77 17.47 -54.45
C SER A 20 15.89 16.95 -53.31
N VAL A 21 16.35 15.90 -52.63
CA VAL A 21 15.75 15.46 -51.36
C VAL A 21 16.11 16.51 -50.30
N HIS A 22 15.09 17.26 -49.89
CA HIS A 22 15.16 18.13 -48.72
C HIS A 22 15.30 17.27 -47.46
N ALA A 23 16.30 17.57 -46.65
CA ALA A 23 16.41 17.08 -45.29
C ALA A 23 15.34 17.80 -44.44
N GLU A 24 14.21 17.13 -44.19
CA GLU A 24 13.27 17.56 -43.16
C GLU A 24 13.85 17.20 -41.79
N GLY A 25 14.13 18.23 -41.01
CA GLY A 25 14.52 18.12 -39.62
C GLY A 25 13.44 17.40 -38.81
N LEU A 26 13.85 16.34 -38.12
CA LEU A 26 13.07 15.70 -37.06
C LEU A 26 12.68 16.77 -36.04
N PRO A 27 11.39 16.94 -35.69
CA PRO A 27 11.02 17.82 -34.59
C PRO A 27 11.62 17.23 -33.31
N ALA A 28 12.36 18.06 -32.58
CA ALA A 28 12.81 17.76 -31.25
C ALA A 28 11.60 17.30 -30.43
N SER A 29 11.58 16.00 -30.09
CA SER A 29 10.62 15.44 -29.15
C SER A 29 10.80 16.22 -27.86
N THR A 30 9.87 17.14 -27.62
CA THR A 30 9.74 17.80 -26.34
C THR A 30 9.45 16.68 -25.37
N VAL A 31 10.46 16.27 -24.61
CA VAL A 31 10.25 15.53 -23.37
C VAL A 31 9.46 16.50 -22.51
N ARG A 32 8.13 16.38 -22.59
CA ARG A 32 7.25 16.89 -21.54
C ARG A 32 7.70 16.14 -20.30
N SER A 33 8.45 16.83 -19.45
CA SER A 33 8.54 16.50 -18.04
C SER A 33 7.11 16.58 -17.49
N SER A 34 6.37 15.49 -17.59
CA SER A 34 5.23 15.29 -16.75
C SER A 34 5.79 15.03 -15.36
N ALA A 35 5.84 16.08 -14.55
CA ALA A 35 5.41 15.96 -13.17
C ALA A 35 3.92 15.59 -13.18
N GLU A 36 3.60 14.41 -13.72
CA GLU A 36 2.38 13.70 -13.39
C GLU A 36 2.59 13.31 -11.94
N THR A 37 1.85 13.95 -11.05
CA THR A 37 1.51 13.36 -9.76
C THR A 37 1.03 11.96 -10.07
N SER A 38 1.91 10.97 -9.90
CA SER A 38 1.55 9.57 -9.97
C SER A 38 0.35 9.41 -9.01
N ASP A 39 -0.80 8.95 -9.51
CA ASP A 39 -1.98 8.64 -8.71
C ASP A 39 -1.65 7.42 -7.83
N LEU A 40 -0.80 7.65 -6.84
CA LEU A 40 -0.31 6.65 -5.91
C LEU A 40 -1.42 6.32 -4.90
N PRO A 41 -1.56 5.06 -4.45
CA PRO A 41 -2.57 4.71 -3.45
C PRO A 41 -2.49 5.57 -2.18
N ARG A 42 -1.29 5.98 -1.74
CA ARG A 42 -1.11 6.89 -0.59
C ARG A 42 -1.81 8.25 -0.76
N ASP A 43 -2.10 8.65 -1.99
CA ASP A 43 -2.71 9.92 -2.37
C ASP A 43 -4.18 9.82 -2.79
N GLU A 44 -4.82 8.67 -2.55
CA GLU A 44 -6.24 8.45 -2.84
C GLU A 44 -7.13 9.54 -2.20
N LYS A 45 -8.03 10.12 -3.01
CA LYS A 45 -8.98 11.15 -2.57
C LYS A 45 -10.20 10.49 -1.93
N LEU A 46 -10.12 10.25 -0.64
CA LEU A 46 -11.18 9.62 0.15
C LEU A 46 -12.21 10.64 0.67
N PRO A 47 -13.48 10.23 0.88
CA PRO A 47 -14.44 11.02 1.64
C PRO A 47 -13.90 11.34 3.04
N LEU A 48 -14.20 12.54 3.53
CA LEU A 48 -13.82 12.93 4.90
C LEU A 48 -14.49 12.00 5.92
N PHE A 49 -13.83 11.85 7.06
CA PHE A 49 -14.39 11.14 8.20
C PHE A 49 -15.68 11.78 8.68
N ASP A 50 -16.75 10.98 8.78
CA ASP A 50 -18.05 11.36 9.31
C ASP A 50 -18.27 10.70 10.68
N PRO A 51 -17.89 11.38 11.78
CA PRO A 51 -18.08 10.84 13.12
C PRO A 51 -19.54 10.73 13.55
N HIS A 52 -20.49 11.37 12.84
CA HIS A 52 -21.92 11.34 13.18
C HIS A 52 -22.75 10.57 12.16
N ARG A 53 -22.07 9.69 11.39
CA ARG A 53 -22.70 8.76 10.45
C ARG A 53 -23.88 8.05 11.10
N LYS A 54 -24.94 7.86 10.32
CA LYS A 54 -26.21 7.27 10.79
C LYS A 54 -26.24 5.76 10.78
N SER A 55 -25.32 5.13 10.06
CA SER A 55 -25.25 3.69 9.90
C SER A 55 -23.83 3.23 9.69
N PHE A 56 -23.55 2.03 10.19
CA PHE A 56 -22.36 1.25 9.89
C PHE A 56 -22.83 -0.13 9.40
N THR A 57 -22.04 -0.75 8.52
CA THR A 57 -22.29 -2.10 8.05
C THR A 57 -21.09 -2.93 8.44
N CYS A 58 -21.30 -3.94 9.28
CA CYS A 58 -20.23 -4.85 9.66
C CYS A 58 -19.76 -5.64 8.44
N VAL A 59 -18.50 -5.46 8.11
CA VAL A 59 -17.78 -6.15 7.04
C VAL A 59 -16.57 -6.81 7.68
N HIS A 60 -16.29 -8.06 7.31
CA HIS A 60 -15.10 -8.75 7.77
C HIS A 60 -13.99 -8.63 6.70
N GLN A 61 -12.76 -8.45 7.16
CA GLN A 61 -11.60 -8.31 6.28
C GLN A 61 -11.39 -9.54 5.40
N ASP A 62 -11.69 -10.74 5.89
CA ASP A 62 -11.54 -12.00 5.15
C ASP A 62 -12.37 -12.06 3.85
N GLN A 63 -13.40 -11.24 3.73
CA GLN A 63 -14.24 -11.10 2.54
C GLN A 63 -13.56 -10.33 1.39
N HIS A 64 -12.51 -9.55 1.70
CA HIS A 64 -11.87 -8.61 0.76
C HIS A 64 -10.44 -9.00 0.36
N VAL A 65 -9.77 -9.82 1.16
CA VAL A 65 -8.36 -10.15 0.92
C VAL A 65 -8.17 -11.20 -0.17
N PRO A 66 -7.10 -11.11 -0.98
CA PRO A 66 -6.81 -12.11 -2.00
C PRO A 66 -6.40 -13.45 -1.39
N PRO A 67 -6.55 -14.57 -2.13
CA PRO A 67 -6.02 -15.86 -1.69
C PRO A 67 -4.50 -15.80 -1.53
N ILE A 68 -3.98 -16.51 -0.53
CA ILE A 68 -2.56 -16.56 -0.23
C ILE A 68 -1.89 -17.71 -1.00
N ASP A 69 -0.74 -17.44 -1.61
CA ASP A 69 0.12 -18.47 -2.19
C ASP A 69 0.67 -19.40 -1.08
N PRO A 70 0.51 -20.74 -1.18
CA PRO A 70 0.91 -21.65 -0.11
C PRO A 70 2.41 -21.60 0.22
N GLN A 71 3.27 -21.32 -0.75
CA GLN A 71 4.70 -21.20 -0.50
C GLN A 71 5.03 -19.88 0.23
N ALA A 72 4.34 -18.80 -0.12
CA ALA A 72 4.44 -17.53 0.58
C ALA A 72 3.95 -17.62 2.03
N GLU A 73 2.85 -18.35 2.27
CA GLU A 73 2.36 -18.65 3.63
C GLU A 73 3.43 -19.37 4.46
N LEU A 74 4.10 -20.38 3.89
CA LEU A 74 5.17 -21.09 4.59
C LEU A 74 6.32 -20.16 5.00
N TRP A 75 6.75 -19.25 4.12
CA TRP A 75 7.79 -18.28 4.48
C TRP A 75 7.31 -17.28 5.53
N PHE A 76 6.06 -16.83 5.43
CA PHE A 76 5.46 -15.95 6.44
C PHE A 76 5.43 -16.62 7.81
N GLN A 77 4.98 -17.88 7.89
CA GLN A 77 4.96 -18.64 9.15
C GLN A 77 6.37 -18.89 9.70
N GLN A 78 7.35 -19.15 8.84
CA GLN A 78 8.76 -19.25 9.26
C GLN A 78 9.27 -17.92 9.83
N ALA A 79 8.90 -16.79 9.25
CA ALA A 79 9.27 -15.47 9.75
C ALA A 79 8.66 -15.22 11.14
N LEU A 80 7.37 -15.54 11.32
CA LEU A 80 6.69 -15.43 12.61
C LEU A 80 7.32 -16.32 13.68
N ALA A 81 7.73 -17.53 13.33
CA ALA A 81 8.40 -18.44 14.27
C ALA A 81 9.77 -17.90 14.75
N LEU A 82 10.46 -17.11 13.92
CA LEU A 82 11.71 -16.44 14.29
C LEU A 82 11.47 -15.16 15.10
N ASP A 83 10.32 -14.53 14.93
CA ASP A 83 9.90 -13.33 15.67
C ASP A 83 9.30 -13.66 17.05
N ASN A 84 9.96 -14.56 17.79
CA ASN A 84 9.47 -15.07 19.06
C ASN A 84 9.49 -13.97 20.15
N PRO A 85 8.34 -13.63 20.78
CA PRO A 85 8.26 -12.64 21.85
C PRO A 85 9.13 -12.96 23.07
N ASP A 86 9.40 -14.23 23.35
CA ASP A 86 10.23 -14.70 24.47
C ASP A 86 11.74 -14.49 24.23
N VAL A 87 12.14 -14.25 22.98
CA VAL A 87 13.52 -13.92 22.63
C VAL A 87 13.68 -12.40 22.66
N TYR A 88 14.69 -11.93 23.39
CA TYR A 88 15.02 -10.51 23.45
C TYR A 88 15.23 -9.97 22.03
N TYR A 89 14.62 -8.82 21.73
CA TYR A 89 14.49 -8.35 20.35
C TYR A 89 15.83 -8.29 19.61
N GLU A 90 16.93 -7.83 20.24
CA GLU A 90 18.27 -7.75 19.62
C GLU A 90 18.90 -9.10 19.28
N GLN A 91 18.38 -10.20 19.82
CA GLN A 91 18.87 -11.57 19.60
C GLN A 91 18.08 -12.32 18.53
N ARG A 92 17.00 -11.72 18.01
CA ARG A 92 16.20 -12.31 16.92
C ARG A 92 16.97 -12.23 15.61
N ASP A 93 16.77 -13.23 14.75
CA ASP A 93 17.37 -13.26 13.41
C ASP A 93 16.58 -12.36 12.44
N TYR A 94 16.65 -11.05 12.66
CA TYR A 94 16.03 -10.06 11.78
C TYR A 94 16.49 -10.12 10.32
N PRO A 95 17.76 -10.42 10.00
CA PRO A 95 18.17 -10.65 8.62
C PRO A 95 17.32 -11.74 7.96
N LYS A 96 17.10 -12.86 8.66
CA LYS A 96 16.30 -13.96 8.16
C LYS A 96 14.80 -13.63 8.12
N ILE A 97 14.27 -12.98 9.16
CA ILE A 97 12.87 -12.51 9.21
C ILE A 97 12.59 -11.58 8.02
N TYR A 98 13.45 -10.59 7.80
CA TYR A 98 13.35 -9.65 6.67
C TYR A 98 13.34 -10.39 5.32
N GLN A 99 14.28 -11.32 5.11
CA GLN A 99 14.34 -12.10 3.87
C GLN A 99 13.07 -12.91 3.64
N LEU A 100 12.55 -13.58 4.66
CA LEU A 100 11.34 -14.40 4.56
C LEU A 100 10.10 -13.54 4.27
N TYR A 101 9.97 -12.38 4.92
CA TYR A 101 8.90 -11.44 4.61
C TYR A 101 8.99 -10.87 3.20
N VAL A 102 10.19 -10.52 2.70
CA VAL A 102 10.37 -10.11 1.30
C VAL A 102 9.95 -11.22 0.35
N GLN A 103 10.40 -12.46 0.57
CA GLN A 103 10.03 -13.61 -0.26
C GLN A 103 8.52 -13.86 -0.30
N ALA A 104 7.84 -13.75 0.84
CA ALA A 104 6.39 -13.90 0.93
C ALA A 104 5.66 -12.70 0.27
N ALA A 105 6.10 -11.48 0.54
CA ALA A 105 5.53 -10.24 0.00
C ALA A 105 5.66 -10.17 -1.53
N ASP A 106 6.79 -10.58 -2.11
CA ASP A 106 7.00 -10.68 -3.55
C ASP A 106 6.03 -11.66 -4.24
N ARG A 107 5.47 -12.61 -3.47
CA ARG A 107 4.43 -13.54 -3.93
C ARG A 107 3.00 -13.11 -3.56
N GLY A 108 2.81 -11.84 -3.19
CA GLY A 108 1.47 -11.29 -2.92
C GLY A 108 0.96 -11.54 -1.50
N HIS A 109 1.80 -12.01 -0.57
CA HIS A 109 1.37 -12.26 0.81
C HIS A 109 1.15 -10.95 1.57
N TRP A 110 -0.10 -10.49 1.64
CA TRP A 110 -0.41 -9.17 2.19
C TRP A 110 0.00 -8.99 3.66
N LYS A 111 -0.17 -10.01 4.53
CA LYS A 111 0.32 -9.90 5.92
C LYS A 111 1.83 -9.73 6.00
N ALA A 112 2.57 -10.31 5.04
CA ALA A 112 4.01 -10.16 5.01
C ALA A 112 4.39 -8.74 4.54
N MET A 113 3.66 -8.17 3.58
CA MET A 113 3.82 -6.77 3.18
C MET A 113 3.61 -5.82 4.37
N LEU A 114 2.53 -6.03 5.14
CA LEU A 114 2.20 -5.20 6.30
C LEU A 114 3.15 -5.41 7.48
N ASN A 115 3.73 -6.59 7.67
CA ASN A 115 4.78 -6.80 8.68
C ASN A 115 6.16 -6.28 8.22
N LEU A 116 6.42 -6.31 6.92
CA LEU A 116 7.69 -5.84 6.33
C LEU A 116 7.82 -4.32 6.38
N ALA A 117 6.73 -3.58 6.18
CA ALA A 117 6.75 -2.12 6.17
C ALA A 117 7.27 -1.48 7.48
N PRO A 118 6.76 -1.83 8.69
CA PRO A 118 7.34 -1.36 9.94
C PRO A 118 8.72 -1.96 10.22
N LEU A 119 9.00 -3.20 9.76
CA LEU A 119 10.34 -3.80 9.88
C LEU A 119 11.40 -2.97 9.15
N ILE A 120 11.12 -2.51 7.92
CA ILE A 120 12.00 -1.62 7.14
C ILE A 120 12.25 -0.30 7.85
N ARG A 121 11.28 0.18 8.64
CA ARG A 121 11.39 1.42 9.44
C ARG A 121 12.03 1.21 10.82
N SER A 122 12.43 -0.01 11.15
CA SER A 122 13.11 -0.29 12.41
C SER A 122 14.61 0.03 12.33
N ASN A 123 15.29 -0.03 13.48
CA ASN A 123 16.75 -0.03 13.56
C ASN A 123 17.30 -1.42 13.90
N TYR A 124 16.54 -2.47 13.57
CA TYR A 124 16.94 -3.82 13.95
C TYR A 124 18.18 -4.30 13.19
N PRO A 125 19.10 -5.02 13.86
CA PRO A 125 20.35 -5.47 13.26
C PRO A 125 20.14 -6.25 11.96
N GLY A 126 20.82 -5.83 10.89
CA GLY A 126 20.85 -6.52 9.60
C GLY A 126 19.55 -6.48 8.79
N VAL A 127 18.57 -5.68 9.20
CA VAL A 127 17.55 -5.16 8.28
C VAL A 127 18.20 -4.07 7.41
N PRO A 128 17.97 -4.04 6.08
CA PRO A 128 18.44 -2.96 5.22
C PRO A 128 18.02 -1.59 5.74
N ARG A 129 18.82 -0.57 5.40
CA ARG A 129 18.70 0.81 5.92
C ARG A 129 17.24 1.28 5.96
N HIS A 130 16.89 1.94 7.06
CA HIS A 130 15.63 2.65 7.25
C HIS A 130 15.21 3.44 6.00
N ASP A 131 14.20 2.93 5.29
CA ASP A 131 13.69 3.48 4.03
C ASP A 131 12.17 3.70 4.11
N PRO A 132 11.75 4.94 4.45
CA PRO A 132 10.35 5.37 4.44
C PRO A 132 9.59 5.04 3.17
N GLU A 133 10.21 5.24 2.00
CA GLU A 133 9.54 5.10 0.71
C GLU A 133 9.35 3.64 0.35
N ALA A 134 10.33 2.78 0.67
CA ALA A 134 10.17 1.34 0.53
C ALA A 134 9.04 0.80 1.44
N ALA A 135 8.94 1.28 2.68
CA ALA A 135 7.87 0.90 3.59
C ALA A 135 6.48 1.34 3.07
N ILE A 136 6.35 2.60 2.64
CA ILE A 136 5.12 3.10 2.00
C ILE A 136 4.77 2.24 0.78
N GLY A 137 5.74 1.94 -0.09
CA GLY A 137 5.51 1.15 -1.30
C GLY A 137 4.95 -0.26 -1.04
N TRP A 138 5.32 -0.90 0.08
CA TRP A 138 4.73 -2.19 0.46
C TRP A 138 3.27 -2.06 0.91
N VAL A 139 2.95 -1.01 1.66
CA VAL A 139 1.55 -0.71 2.04
C VAL A 139 0.72 -0.39 0.81
N GLU A 140 1.24 0.37 -0.14
CA GLU A 140 0.56 0.67 -1.42
C GLU A 140 0.27 -0.58 -2.24
N LYS A 141 1.22 -1.53 -2.30
CA LYS A 141 0.98 -2.84 -2.94
C LYS A 141 -0.16 -3.60 -2.25
N ALA A 142 -0.22 -3.59 -0.93
CA ALA A 142 -1.32 -4.23 -0.20
C ALA A 142 -2.67 -3.51 -0.41
N MET A 143 -2.68 -2.18 -0.52
CA MET A 143 -3.88 -1.40 -0.90
C MET A 143 -4.36 -1.75 -2.31
N GLN A 144 -3.44 -1.90 -3.27
CA GLN A 144 -3.77 -2.33 -4.63
C GLN A 144 -4.37 -3.75 -4.69
N LEU A 145 -4.06 -4.59 -3.70
CA LEU A 145 -4.69 -5.90 -3.51
C LEU A 145 -6.04 -5.83 -2.80
N GLY A 146 -6.52 -4.64 -2.42
CA GLY A 146 -7.79 -4.43 -1.74
C GLY A 146 -7.78 -4.78 -0.25
N VAL A 147 -6.60 -4.86 0.37
CA VAL A 147 -6.45 -5.28 1.77
C VAL A 147 -6.89 -4.16 2.72
N PRO A 148 -7.93 -4.35 3.55
CA PRO A 148 -8.43 -3.33 4.47
C PRO A 148 -7.37 -2.80 5.44
N ASP A 149 -6.57 -3.67 6.07
CA ASP A 149 -5.51 -3.26 7.00
C ASP A 149 -4.40 -2.43 6.34
N ALA A 150 -4.26 -2.48 5.01
CA ALA A 150 -3.33 -1.60 4.31
C ALA A 150 -3.81 -0.15 4.30
N TYR A 151 -5.12 0.08 4.20
CA TYR A 151 -5.71 1.41 4.34
C TYR A 151 -5.56 1.94 5.77
N ASP A 152 -5.71 1.08 6.77
CA ASP A 152 -5.48 1.42 8.18
C ASP A 152 -4.02 1.87 8.39
N MET A 153 -3.06 1.06 7.96
CA MET A 153 -1.64 1.39 8.05
C MET A 153 -1.28 2.68 7.29
N MET A 154 -1.90 2.91 6.12
CA MET A 154 -1.73 4.17 5.39
C MET A 154 -2.28 5.36 6.17
N GLY A 155 -3.40 5.19 6.88
CA GLY A 155 -3.92 6.17 7.83
C GLY A 155 -2.90 6.52 8.92
N THR A 156 -2.26 5.51 9.53
CA THR A 156 -1.16 5.72 10.48
C THR A 156 0.02 6.48 9.86
N TYR A 157 0.33 6.22 8.60
CA TYR A 157 1.41 6.91 7.88
C TYR A 157 1.08 8.37 7.58
N HIS A 158 -0.17 8.70 7.26
CA HIS A 158 -0.63 10.09 7.19
C HIS A 158 -0.57 10.78 8.55
N GLN A 159 -1.04 10.10 9.60
CA GLN A 159 -1.09 10.67 10.95
C GLN A 159 0.30 10.97 11.52
N SER A 160 1.26 10.08 11.30
CA SER A 160 2.65 10.24 11.76
C SER A 160 3.48 11.20 10.88
N GLY A 161 2.90 11.72 9.80
CA GLY A 161 3.60 12.58 8.83
C GLY A 161 4.63 11.82 7.99
N LEU A 162 4.53 10.49 7.92
CA LEU A 162 5.40 9.67 7.09
C LEU A 162 5.11 9.90 5.60
N VAL A 163 3.83 9.95 5.22
CA VAL A 163 3.45 10.42 3.89
C VAL A 163 3.63 11.93 3.83
N LYS A 164 4.31 12.42 2.80
CA LYS A 164 4.52 13.86 2.60
C LYS A 164 3.16 14.57 2.48
N GLY A 165 2.93 15.55 3.36
CA GLY A 165 1.66 16.28 3.39
C GLY A 165 0.51 15.46 4.00
N GLY A 166 0.82 14.36 4.68
CA GLY A 166 -0.12 13.68 5.55
C GLY A 166 -0.50 14.53 6.76
N ASP A 167 -1.75 14.40 7.18
CA ASP A 167 -2.31 15.06 8.34
C ASP A 167 -3.40 14.18 8.98
N ALA A 168 -3.93 14.64 10.12
CA ALA A 168 -4.99 13.93 10.83
C ALA A 168 -6.28 13.80 9.99
N THR A 169 -6.62 14.78 9.17
CA THR A 169 -7.84 14.75 8.34
C THR A 169 -7.76 13.62 7.31
N ARG A 170 -6.62 13.50 6.62
CA ARG A 170 -6.33 12.42 5.68
C ARG A 170 -6.28 11.08 6.41
N ALA A 171 -5.60 11.01 7.55
CA ALA A 171 -5.52 9.79 8.35
C ALA A 171 -6.90 9.24 8.70
N TYR A 172 -7.80 10.07 9.24
CA TYR A 172 -9.16 9.66 9.58
C TYR A 172 -10.01 9.25 8.36
N ALA A 173 -9.79 9.86 7.18
CA ALA A 173 -10.42 9.40 5.96
C ALA A 173 -9.95 7.98 5.56
N PHE A 174 -8.65 7.70 5.70
CA PHE A 174 -8.08 6.36 5.48
C PHE A 174 -8.57 5.34 6.51
N PHE A 175 -8.63 5.69 7.80
CA PHE A 175 -9.20 4.83 8.84
C PHE A 175 -10.68 4.53 8.58
N GLN A 176 -11.47 5.52 8.17
CA GLN A 176 -12.88 5.29 7.83
C GLN A 176 -13.01 4.32 6.66
N ARG A 177 -12.20 4.52 5.61
CA ARG A 177 -12.17 3.62 4.45
C ARG A 177 -11.79 2.20 4.87
N ALA A 178 -10.77 2.04 5.72
CA ALA A 178 -10.34 0.74 6.22
C ALA A 178 -11.44 0.05 7.04
N ALA A 179 -12.10 0.76 7.94
CA ALA A 179 -13.18 0.23 8.78
C ALA A 179 -14.39 -0.21 7.94
N ASP A 180 -14.78 0.59 6.94
CA ASP A 180 -15.86 0.26 6.00
C ASP A 180 -15.51 -0.93 5.08
N MET A 181 -14.22 -1.17 4.83
CA MET A 181 -13.72 -2.34 4.10
C MET A 181 -13.52 -3.57 4.99
N GLY A 182 -13.65 -3.42 6.30
CA GLY A 182 -13.62 -4.55 7.25
C GLY A 182 -12.35 -4.70 8.08
N SER A 183 -11.40 -3.75 8.05
CA SER A 183 -10.20 -3.81 8.90
C SER A 183 -10.60 -3.85 10.37
N PRO A 184 -10.29 -4.93 11.12
CA PRO A 184 -10.62 -5.02 12.54
C PRO A 184 -9.94 -3.91 13.34
N SER A 185 -8.66 -3.61 13.07
CA SER A 185 -7.92 -2.54 13.74
C SER A 185 -8.57 -1.17 13.55
N ALA A 186 -8.99 -0.84 12.32
CA ALA A 186 -9.63 0.44 12.03
C ALA A 186 -11.05 0.52 12.62
N GLN A 187 -11.79 -0.59 12.62
CA GLN A 187 -13.08 -0.70 13.30
C GLN A 187 -12.92 -0.50 14.82
N THR A 188 -11.90 -1.08 15.44
CA THR A 188 -11.57 -0.85 16.86
C THR A 188 -11.24 0.61 17.12
N PHE A 189 -10.30 1.16 16.36
CA PHE A 189 -9.86 2.54 16.51
C PHE A 189 -11.01 3.54 16.38
N LEU A 190 -11.79 3.47 15.31
CA LEU A 190 -12.93 4.39 15.12
C LEU A 190 -14.07 4.10 16.09
N GLY A 191 -14.30 2.83 16.41
CA GLY A 191 -15.27 2.40 17.40
C GLY A 191 -15.03 3.06 18.76
N PHE A 192 -13.79 3.01 19.24
CA PHE A 192 -13.36 3.70 20.46
C PHE A 192 -13.48 5.23 20.31
N LYS A 193 -12.98 5.81 19.21
CA LYS A 193 -13.06 7.26 18.94
C LYS A 193 -14.48 7.80 18.85
N MET A 194 -15.46 6.95 18.55
CA MET A 194 -16.87 7.31 18.44
C MET A 194 -17.71 6.86 19.65
N SER A 195 -17.10 6.22 20.65
CA SER A 195 -17.82 5.64 21.80
C SER A 195 -18.39 6.67 22.78
N GLY A 196 -18.09 7.96 22.60
CA GLY A 196 -18.53 9.03 23.49
C GLY A 196 -20.05 9.25 23.47
N SER A 197 -20.57 9.75 24.59
CA SER A 197 -21.95 10.26 24.68
C SER A 197 -22.12 11.68 24.14
N TYR A 198 -21.02 12.40 23.93
CA TYR A 198 -20.95 13.77 23.42
C TYR A 198 -19.62 13.97 22.67
N ASP A 199 -19.44 15.10 21.97
CA ASP A 199 -18.17 15.43 21.33
C ASP A 199 -17.21 16.09 22.31
N SER A 200 -16.02 15.51 22.46
CA SER A 200 -15.01 16.12 23.32
C SER A 200 -14.49 17.43 22.69
N PRO A 201 -14.31 18.51 23.45
CA PRO A 201 -13.84 19.79 22.91
C PRO A 201 -12.46 19.74 22.24
N ASP A 202 -11.61 18.81 22.68
CA ASP A 202 -10.27 18.55 22.14
C ASP A 202 -10.27 17.57 20.95
N GLY A 203 -11.42 16.96 20.66
CA GLY A 203 -11.56 16.00 19.58
C GLY A 203 -10.94 14.62 19.85
N GLU A 204 -10.63 14.28 21.10
CA GLU A 204 -10.22 12.93 21.50
C GLU A 204 -11.28 11.85 21.21
N PHE A 205 -12.57 12.17 21.38
CA PHE A 205 -13.69 11.30 21.04
C PHE A 205 -14.87 12.08 20.44
N ARG A 206 -15.83 11.34 19.87
CA ARG A 206 -17.04 11.86 19.23
C ARG A 206 -18.28 11.19 19.79
N GLY A 207 -19.36 11.96 19.83
CA GLY A 207 -20.67 11.52 20.29
C GLY A 207 -21.35 10.63 19.26
N ASN A 208 -21.06 9.32 19.27
CA ASN A 208 -21.76 8.34 18.44
C ASN A 208 -21.68 6.91 19.00
N ALA A 209 -21.93 6.77 20.31
CA ALA A 209 -21.74 5.52 21.03
C ALA A 209 -22.40 4.29 20.39
N ALA A 210 -23.58 4.44 19.79
CA ALA A 210 -24.27 3.34 19.11
C ALA A 210 -23.44 2.78 17.94
N ILE A 211 -22.99 3.64 17.02
CA ILE A 211 -22.15 3.21 15.91
C ILE A 211 -20.77 2.76 16.41
N GLY A 212 -20.22 3.44 17.42
CA GLY A 212 -18.96 3.04 18.04
C GLY A 212 -19.00 1.60 18.56
N MET A 213 -20.07 1.25 19.27
CA MET A 213 -20.30 -0.12 19.75
C MET A 213 -20.49 -1.13 18.62
N GLU A 214 -21.22 -0.78 17.56
CA GLU A 214 -21.38 -1.68 16.39
C GLU A 214 -20.03 -1.98 15.72
N MET A 215 -19.16 -0.97 15.59
CA MET A 215 -17.81 -1.14 15.04
C MET A 215 -16.95 -2.04 15.94
N LEU A 216 -16.94 -1.80 17.25
CA LEU A 216 -16.21 -2.63 18.21
C LEU A 216 -16.72 -4.08 18.21
N GLN A 217 -18.04 -4.29 18.16
CA GLN A 217 -18.61 -5.64 18.10
C GLN A 217 -18.23 -6.37 16.81
N CYS A 218 -18.16 -5.65 15.68
CA CYS A 218 -17.70 -6.21 14.42
C CYS A 218 -16.21 -6.60 14.49
N ALA A 219 -15.35 -5.74 15.03
CA ALA A 219 -13.93 -6.04 15.21
C ALA A 219 -13.73 -7.25 16.16
N LEU A 220 -14.48 -7.30 17.27
CA LEU A 220 -14.47 -8.42 18.19
C LEU A 220 -14.88 -9.74 17.51
N ALA A 221 -15.89 -9.70 16.63
CA ALA A 221 -16.32 -10.89 15.87
C ALA A 221 -15.24 -11.40 14.90
N GLN A 222 -14.28 -10.56 14.53
CA GLN A 222 -13.08 -10.92 13.77
C GLN A 222 -11.91 -11.39 14.65
N GLY A 223 -12.07 -11.38 15.97
CA GLY A 223 -11.06 -11.80 16.94
C GLY A 223 -10.13 -10.67 17.42
N ASP A 224 -10.50 -9.40 17.22
CA ASP A 224 -9.72 -8.27 17.71
C ASP A 224 -9.80 -8.17 19.24
N GLY A 225 -8.66 -8.35 19.92
CA GLY A 225 -8.58 -8.37 21.38
C GLY A 225 -8.75 -6.98 22.01
N ASP A 226 -8.29 -5.93 21.32
CA ASP A 226 -8.42 -4.55 21.79
C ASP A 226 -9.90 -4.12 21.77
N ALA A 227 -10.66 -4.52 20.74
CA ALA A 227 -12.11 -4.35 20.74
C ALA A 227 -12.81 -5.03 21.92
N ALA A 228 -12.36 -6.23 22.31
CA ALA A 228 -12.89 -6.93 23.48
C ALA A 228 -12.65 -6.12 24.77
N TYR A 229 -11.45 -5.57 24.90
CA TYR A 229 -11.05 -4.74 26.03
C TYR A 229 -11.87 -3.45 26.09
N ASP A 230 -12.00 -2.74 24.97
CA ASP A 230 -12.74 -1.48 24.88
C ASP A 230 -14.23 -1.69 25.15
N LEU A 231 -14.84 -2.75 24.62
CA LEU A 231 -16.23 -3.11 24.94
C LEU A 231 -16.43 -3.41 26.43
N GLY A 232 -15.47 -4.07 27.06
CA GLY A 232 -15.50 -4.36 28.50
C GLY A 232 -15.45 -3.10 29.37
N GLY A 233 -14.84 -2.01 28.88
CA GLY A 233 -14.80 -0.71 29.56
C GLY A 233 -16.06 0.15 29.37
N LEU A 234 -16.92 -0.20 28.41
CA LEU A 234 -18.13 0.57 28.05
C LEU A 234 -19.41 0.06 28.73
N VAL A 235 -19.37 -1.09 29.42
CA VAL A 235 -20.53 -1.76 30.07
C VAL A 235 -20.60 -1.56 31.57
#